data_AF-A0A1Z4QTW1-F1
#
_entry.id   AF-A0A1Z4QTW1-F1
#
_cell.length_a   1.000
_cell.length_b   1.000
_cell.length_c   1.000
_cell.angle_alpha   90.00
_cell.angle_beta   90.00
_cell.angle_gamma   90.00
#
_symmetry.space_group_name_H-M   'P 1'
#
loop_
_entity.id
_entity.type
_entity.pdbx_description
1 polymer ?
#
loop_
_entity_poly.entity_id
_entity_poly.type
_entity_poly.pdbx_seq_one_letter_code
_entity_poly.pdbx_strand_id
1 'polypeptide(L)'
;MSITELFDPILFSLFDRRSLTDPFTNSVILAPVNLQAHLGNILKYKFPKICLPAFLHEATHHWCFHSPVGITLTLLQFRAWRKAAVLIVDGSAAGIDAYDVLDDFLRCNITIKLLRPLSEGMAVFTECDVIPTTSEIISTPMFWASLLFVAEEAMKFNPSEIETLLRDLLTQMRLTEMFADRKSSYLLQSMTCGSGGYLPGYLTVKNLWIEAARRCSRFYDTDFFLTYLRSYIYEDFGLIAHLLNSNTKDIGATSKIYQYLVERVNAFCSHDLETGSATLERAIVERRAFDDDDWFQAIPNLASDTSLWNLGYERWMEMLRELKEIEPLDAAVSARLALQDQWTLAQRELMCVGRLDVSISISESNRVIVKKDEHLFLSGPAVNEKYAGRKGEGSVEVFISPSKGFVATVVNLDEDVVMTYFSRDPGRDIQEQFLRYRTNVLLAVHENELKLNLVKDFLENYDTSGILDFEDKRFSKRIDEWYGNTALPLVPSADLASRLEEMKTDGFFPILSKNVSLVKTLALVGLFQVCGYSGLEDSEQLFAEMRNFHRIEGTLEATVEKIRQSALAKLSDPIIHKENDRYFSCV
;
A
#
# COMPACT_ATOMS: atom_id res chain seq x y z
N MET A 1 4.89 -3.19 -17.78
CA MET A 1 5.03 -4.21 -16.74
C MET A 1 4.98 -5.55 -17.45
N SER A 2 6.00 -6.39 -17.36
CA SER A 2 5.91 -7.72 -17.98
C SER A 2 4.91 -8.59 -17.23
N ILE A 3 4.36 -9.64 -17.86
CA ILE A 3 3.54 -10.66 -17.17
C ILE A 3 4.29 -11.13 -15.90
N THR A 4 5.61 -11.30 -15.96
CA THR A 4 6.45 -11.70 -14.83
C THR A 4 6.44 -10.69 -13.67
N GLU A 5 6.41 -9.39 -13.95
CA GLU A 5 6.38 -8.33 -12.92
C GLU A 5 5.00 -8.17 -12.26
N LEU A 6 3.91 -8.53 -12.95
CA LEU A 6 2.55 -8.52 -12.37
C LEU A 6 2.38 -9.60 -11.29
N PHE A 7 3.22 -10.62 -11.36
CA PHE A 7 2.95 -11.92 -10.78
C PHE A 7 4.00 -12.35 -9.77
N ASP A 8 5.20 -11.75 -9.78
CA ASP A 8 6.25 -12.12 -8.82
C ASP A 8 6.92 -10.95 -8.07
N PRO A 9 6.15 -10.04 -7.45
CA PRO A 9 6.78 -8.91 -6.76
C PRO A 9 7.54 -9.40 -5.50
N ILE A 10 7.09 -10.47 -4.85
CA ILE A 10 7.64 -10.99 -3.59
C ILE A 10 9.05 -11.56 -3.76
N LEU A 11 9.33 -12.38 -4.79
CA LEU A 11 10.69 -12.90 -5.01
C LEU A 11 11.67 -11.77 -5.32
N PHE A 12 11.28 -10.83 -6.19
CA PHE A 12 12.14 -9.66 -6.49
C PHE A 12 12.45 -8.85 -5.22
N SER A 13 11.47 -8.62 -4.34
CA SER A 13 11.66 -7.90 -3.07
C SER A 13 12.60 -8.65 -2.11
N LEU A 14 12.44 -9.97 -1.95
CA LEU A 14 13.26 -10.78 -1.05
C LEU A 14 14.74 -10.74 -1.45
N PHE A 15 15.06 -10.67 -2.74
CA PHE A 15 16.44 -10.58 -3.23
C PHE A 15 16.97 -9.14 -3.32
N ASP A 16 16.14 -8.16 -3.68
CA ASP A 16 16.55 -6.77 -3.88
C ASP A 16 16.51 -5.92 -2.59
N ARG A 17 16.13 -6.53 -1.45
CA ARG A 17 16.00 -5.85 -0.15
C ARG A 17 15.17 -4.57 -0.23
N ARG A 18 14.09 -4.59 -1.02
CA ARG A 18 13.13 -3.49 -1.08
C ARG A 18 11.91 -3.85 -0.28
N SER A 19 11.37 -2.88 0.46
CA SER A 19 10.04 -3.05 1.02
C SER A 19 9.01 -3.15 -0.10
N LEU A 20 7.95 -3.91 0.15
CA LEU A 20 6.91 -4.18 -0.83
C LEU A 20 5.63 -4.62 -0.14
N THR A 21 4.50 -4.24 -0.71
CA THR A 21 3.20 -4.83 -0.46
C THR A 21 2.65 -5.41 -1.77
N ASP A 22 2.35 -6.71 -1.78
CA ASP A 22 1.69 -7.34 -2.92
C ASP A 22 0.18 -7.07 -2.88
N PRO A 23 -0.44 -6.44 -3.91
CA PRO A 23 -1.84 -6.02 -3.83
C PRO A 23 -2.85 -7.18 -3.72
N PHE A 24 -2.48 -8.38 -4.19
CA PHE A 24 -3.38 -9.54 -4.27
C PHE A 24 -3.34 -10.46 -3.06
N THR A 25 -2.20 -10.64 -2.44
CA THR A 25 -2.07 -11.35 -1.15
C THR A 25 -2.11 -10.39 0.04
N ASN A 26 -1.93 -9.09 -0.21
CA ASN A 26 -1.68 -8.06 0.79
C ASN A 26 -0.45 -8.33 1.68
N SER A 27 0.43 -9.23 1.24
CA SER A 27 1.64 -9.58 1.99
C SER A 27 2.60 -8.41 1.97
N VAL A 28 3.10 -8.05 3.16
CA VAL A 28 4.07 -6.97 3.34
C VAL A 28 5.44 -7.54 3.66
N ILE A 29 6.48 -6.95 3.06
CA ILE A 29 7.88 -7.15 3.42
C ILE A 29 8.48 -5.79 3.79
N LEU A 30 9.09 -5.70 4.96
CA LEU A 30 9.82 -4.51 5.42
C LEU A 30 11.33 -4.75 5.39
N ALA A 31 12.00 -4.30 4.33
CA ALA A 31 13.43 -4.54 4.16
C ALA A 31 14.36 -3.91 5.22
N PRO A 32 14.08 -2.73 5.80
CA PRO A 32 14.95 -2.14 6.83
C PRO A 32 14.97 -2.89 8.17
N VAL A 33 14.05 -3.83 8.39
CA VAL A 33 13.92 -4.50 9.68
C VAL A 33 14.96 -5.61 9.82
N ASN A 34 16.02 -5.32 10.56
CA ASN A 34 16.99 -6.32 11.01
C ASN A 34 16.49 -7.02 12.29
N LEU A 35 15.78 -8.15 12.15
CA LEU A 35 15.28 -8.89 13.30
C LEU A 35 16.39 -9.37 14.25
N GLN A 36 17.57 -9.74 13.75
CA GLN A 36 18.69 -10.17 14.60
C GLN A 36 19.10 -9.08 15.60
N ALA A 37 19.10 -7.82 15.15
CA ALA A 37 19.41 -6.69 16.01
C ALA A 37 18.21 -6.19 16.83
N HIS A 38 16.98 -6.41 16.35
CA HIS A 38 15.81 -5.66 16.82
C HIS A 38 14.69 -6.50 17.43
N LEU A 39 14.70 -7.84 17.35
CA LEU A 39 13.57 -8.66 17.80
C LEU A 39 13.17 -8.36 19.25
N GLY A 40 14.13 -8.30 20.18
CA GLY A 40 13.84 -8.03 21.58
C GLY A 40 13.16 -6.69 21.83
N ASN A 41 13.42 -5.69 20.98
CA ASN A 41 12.74 -4.39 21.02
C ASN A 41 11.37 -4.45 20.32
N ILE A 42 11.28 -5.13 19.17
CA ILE A 42 10.05 -5.35 18.42
C ILE A 42 8.98 -6.05 19.28
N LEU A 43 9.36 -7.10 20.03
CA LEU A 43 8.49 -7.79 20.98
C LEU A 43 7.97 -6.88 22.11
N LYS A 44 8.64 -5.75 22.34
CA LYS A 44 8.29 -4.72 23.32
C LYS A 44 7.74 -3.45 22.66
N TYR A 45 7.29 -3.52 21.41
CA TYR A 45 6.76 -2.37 20.68
C TYR A 45 7.75 -1.20 20.54
N LYS A 46 9.03 -1.53 20.36
CA LYS A 46 10.12 -0.57 20.16
C LYS A 46 10.77 -0.76 18.81
N PHE A 47 10.04 -0.49 17.74
CA PHE A 47 10.61 -0.58 16.41
C PHE A 47 11.73 0.47 16.23
N PRO A 48 12.82 0.11 15.53
CA PRO A 48 13.87 1.06 15.22
C PRO A 48 13.31 2.19 14.38
N LYS A 49 13.49 3.44 14.82
CA LYS A 49 12.93 4.62 14.14
C LYS A 49 13.33 4.73 12.65
N ILE A 50 14.49 4.20 12.27
CA ILE A 50 14.93 4.12 10.85
C ILE A 50 13.97 3.33 9.95
N CYS A 51 13.16 2.43 10.53
CA CYS A 51 12.16 1.65 9.80
C CYS A 51 10.85 2.42 9.58
N LEU A 52 10.63 3.55 10.28
CA LEU A 52 9.38 4.30 10.24
C LEU A 52 8.93 4.69 8.82
N PRO A 53 9.77 5.29 7.94
CA PRO A 53 9.31 5.67 6.61
C PRO A 53 8.87 4.47 5.76
N ALA A 54 9.65 3.38 5.77
CA ALA A 54 9.27 2.16 5.06
C ALA A 54 8.00 1.52 5.64
N PHE A 55 7.85 1.55 6.97
CA PHE A 55 6.64 1.09 7.63
C PHE A 55 5.41 1.90 7.18
N LEU A 56 5.48 3.23 7.23
CA LEU A 56 4.39 4.11 6.81
C LEU A 56 4.02 3.86 5.34
N HIS A 57 5.01 3.72 4.47
CA HIS A 57 4.82 3.46 3.04
C HIS A 57 4.04 2.15 2.80
N GLU A 58 4.54 1.04 3.34
CA GLU A 58 3.91 -0.27 3.13
C GLU A 58 2.61 -0.44 3.93
N ALA A 59 2.48 0.15 5.11
CA ALA A 59 1.24 0.13 5.86
C ALA A 59 0.11 0.84 5.09
N THR A 60 0.43 1.92 4.37
CA THR A 60 -0.55 2.59 3.50
C THR A 60 -0.95 1.71 2.33
N HIS A 61 -0.01 1.03 1.66
CA HIS A 61 -0.35 0.05 0.63
C HIS A 61 -1.24 -1.07 1.16
N HIS A 62 -0.84 -1.68 2.29
CA HIS A 62 -1.61 -2.72 2.96
C HIS A 62 -3.03 -2.24 3.27
N TRP A 63 -3.17 -1.00 3.77
CA TRP A 63 -4.47 -0.42 4.12
C TRP A 63 -5.33 -0.10 2.89
N CYS A 64 -4.73 0.37 1.80
CA CYS A 64 -5.40 0.59 0.52
C CYS A 64 -5.95 -0.72 -0.04
N PHE A 65 -5.14 -1.78 -0.07
CA PHE A 65 -5.57 -3.07 -0.62
C PHE A 65 -6.36 -3.93 0.38
N HIS A 66 -6.31 -3.67 1.69
CA HIS A 66 -7.24 -4.23 2.68
C HIS A 66 -8.61 -3.53 2.63
N SER A 67 -9.22 -3.49 1.44
CA SER A 67 -10.48 -2.79 1.15
C SER A 67 -11.41 -3.66 0.30
N PRO A 68 -12.70 -3.30 0.16
CA PRO A 68 -13.59 -4.00 -0.77
C PRO A 68 -13.04 -4.08 -2.20
N VAL A 69 -12.45 -3.00 -2.73
CA VAL A 69 -11.86 -2.99 -4.07
C VAL A 69 -10.65 -3.94 -4.13
N GLY A 70 -9.71 -3.87 -3.16
CA GLY A 70 -8.54 -4.75 -3.14
C GLY A 70 -8.91 -6.23 -2.95
N ILE A 71 -9.91 -6.53 -2.11
CA ILE A 71 -10.47 -7.87 -1.97
C ILE A 71 -11.12 -8.31 -3.28
N THR A 72 -11.90 -7.47 -3.95
CA THR A 72 -12.52 -7.81 -5.25
C THR A 72 -11.49 -8.19 -6.30
N LEU A 73 -10.37 -7.46 -6.38
CA LEU A 73 -9.27 -7.79 -7.29
C LEU A 73 -8.63 -9.15 -6.96
N THR A 74 -8.51 -9.46 -5.68
CA THR A 74 -8.04 -10.77 -5.20
C THR A 74 -9.00 -11.89 -5.61
N LEU A 75 -10.31 -11.70 -5.40
CA LEU A 75 -11.34 -12.67 -5.77
C LEU A 75 -11.39 -12.91 -7.28
N LEU A 76 -11.27 -11.86 -8.10
CA LEU A 76 -11.17 -11.99 -9.56
C LEU A 76 -9.96 -12.83 -9.98
N GLN A 77 -8.82 -12.64 -9.33
CA GLN A 77 -7.62 -13.44 -9.59
C GLN A 77 -7.81 -14.91 -9.21
N PHE A 78 -8.44 -15.19 -8.07
CA PHE A 78 -8.78 -16.56 -7.68
C PHE A 78 -9.70 -17.24 -8.68
N ARG A 79 -10.74 -16.53 -9.12
CA ARG A 79 -11.67 -17.04 -10.14
C ARG A 79 -10.93 -17.34 -11.45
N ALA A 80 -10.04 -16.45 -11.88
CA ALA A 80 -9.22 -16.67 -13.07
C ALA A 80 -8.33 -17.92 -12.93
N TRP A 81 -7.63 -18.08 -11.80
CA TRP A 81 -6.78 -19.24 -11.55
C TRP A 81 -7.55 -20.55 -11.51
N ARG A 82 -8.69 -20.60 -10.81
CA ARG A 82 -9.52 -21.82 -10.76
C ARG A 82 -10.01 -22.21 -12.14
N LYS A 83 -10.54 -21.25 -12.91
CA LYS A 83 -10.99 -21.50 -14.29
C LYS A 83 -9.84 -21.93 -15.20
N ALA A 84 -8.67 -21.31 -15.08
CA ALA A 84 -7.47 -21.71 -15.83
C ALA A 84 -7.04 -23.14 -15.51
N ALA A 85 -7.03 -23.52 -14.22
CA ALA A 85 -6.70 -24.88 -13.80
C ALA A 85 -7.67 -25.92 -14.38
N VAL A 86 -8.98 -25.64 -14.33
CA VAL A 86 -9.99 -26.52 -14.93
C VAL A 86 -9.80 -26.63 -16.44
N LEU A 87 -9.55 -25.52 -17.14
CA LEU A 87 -9.29 -25.53 -18.58
C LEU A 87 -8.03 -26.31 -18.96
N ILE A 88 -6.95 -26.22 -18.19
CA ILE A 88 -5.71 -26.95 -18.45
C ILE A 88 -5.90 -28.46 -18.25
N VAL A 89 -6.69 -28.87 -17.25
CA VAL A 89 -6.92 -30.29 -16.93
C VAL A 89 -7.96 -30.92 -17.86
N ASP A 90 -9.10 -30.28 -18.05
CA ASP A 90 -10.27 -30.85 -18.75
C ASP A 90 -10.40 -30.34 -20.20
N GLY A 91 -9.60 -29.35 -20.60
CA GLY A 91 -9.70 -28.71 -21.91
C GLY A 91 -11.06 -28.05 -22.14
N SER A 92 -11.53 -28.08 -23.39
CA SER A 92 -12.84 -27.54 -23.77
C SER A 92 -14.03 -28.32 -23.21
N ALA A 93 -13.82 -29.51 -22.63
CA ALA A 93 -14.90 -30.31 -22.04
C ALA A 93 -15.47 -29.67 -20.76
N ALA A 94 -14.75 -28.74 -20.15
CA ALA A 94 -15.17 -28.00 -18.96
C ALA A 94 -16.35 -27.03 -19.19
N GLY A 95 -16.67 -26.68 -20.44
CA GLY A 95 -17.69 -25.65 -20.73
C GLY A 95 -17.30 -24.23 -20.32
N ILE A 96 -16.03 -24.01 -19.95
CA ILE A 96 -15.46 -22.70 -19.63
C ILE A 96 -14.91 -22.09 -20.92
N ASP A 97 -15.19 -20.81 -21.18
CA ASP A 97 -14.58 -20.07 -22.27
C ASP A 97 -13.21 -19.51 -21.80
N ALA A 98 -12.15 -19.72 -22.59
CA ALA A 98 -10.83 -19.15 -22.30
C ALA A 98 -10.87 -17.61 -22.24
N TYR A 99 -11.78 -16.98 -22.99
CA TYR A 99 -11.98 -15.53 -22.91
C TYR A 99 -12.54 -15.08 -21.56
N ASP A 100 -13.29 -15.92 -20.83
CA ASP A 100 -13.76 -15.59 -19.49
C ASP A 100 -12.62 -15.54 -18.46
N VAL A 101 -11.59 -16.38 -18.65
CA VAL A 101 -10.37 -16.35 -17.83
C VAL A 101 -9.53 -15.12 -18.14
N LEU A 102 -9.38 -14.82 -19.44
CA LEU A 102 -8.66 -13.65 -19.92
C LEU A 102 -9.32 -12.34 -19.44
N ASP A 103 -10.65 -12.25 -19.47
CA ASP A 103 -11.41 -11.08 -19.00
C ASP A 103 -11.15 -10.78 -17.51
N ASP A 104 -11.12 -11.80 -16.65
CA ASP A 104 -10.77 -11.64 -15.23
C ASP A 104 -9.33 -11.10 -15.06
N PHE A 105 -8.35 -11.62 -15.82
CA PHE A 105 -6.98 -11.09 -15.79
C PHE A 105 -6.87 -9.66 -16.31
N LEU A 106 -7.58 -9.32 -17.39
CA LEU A 106 -7.60 -7.97 -17.95
C LEU A 106 -8.17 -6.96 -16.96
N ARG A 107 -9.27 -7.28 -16.28
CA ARG A 107 -9.87 -6.43 -15.23
C ARG A 107 -8.89 -6.19 -14.09
N CYS A 108 -8.24 -7.25 -13.59
CA CYS A 108 -7.24 -7.12 -12.54
C CYS A 108 -6.05 -6.26 -12.97
N ASN A 109 -5.43 -6.57 -14.11
CA ASN A 109 -4.24 -5.89 -14.59
C ASN A 109 -4.50 -4.39 -14.82
N ILE A 110 -5.56 -4.05 -15.54
CA ILE A 110 -5.87 -2.64 -15.87
C ILE A 110 -6.23 -1.86 -14.60
N THR A 111 -6.98 -2.45 -13.67
CA THR A 111 -7.35 -1.78 -12.42
C THR A 111 -6.15 -1.55 -11.52
N ILE A 112 -5.27 -2.55 -11.35
CA ILE A 112 -4.03 -2.39 -10.57
C ILE A 112 -3.14 -1.32 -11.21
N LYS A 113 -2.96 -1.32 -12.53
CA LYS A 113 -2.20 -0.27 -13.22
C LYS A 113 -2.74 1.13 -13.01
N LEU A 114 -4.06 1.26 -12.98
CA LEU A 114 -4.74 2.52 -12.72
C LEU A 114 -4.57 2.96 -11.26
N LEU A 115 -4.71 2.04 -10.30
CA LEU A 115 -4.61 2.34 -8.87
C LEU A 115 -3.17 2.45 -8.35
N ARG A 116 -2.19 1.87 -9.07
CA ARG A 116 -0.80 1.83 -8.61
C ARG A 116 -0.19 3.22 -8.40
N PRO A 117 -0.23 4.17 -9.36
CA PRO A 117 0.32 5.50 -9.09
C PRO A 117 -0.40 6.19 -7.94
N LEU A 118 -1.73 6.06 -7.82
CA LEU A 118 -2.47 6.64 -6.69
C LEU A 118 -2.07 6.03 -5.34
N SER A 119 -1.95 4.71 -5.22
CA SER A 119 -1.50 4.05 -3.99
C SER A 119 -0.06 4.43 -3.63
N GLU A 120 0.85 4.47 -4.60
CA GLU A 120 2.22 4.96 -4.37
C GLU A 120 2.22 6.44 -3.94
N GLY A 121 1.37 7.27 -4.56
CA GLY A 121 1.20 8.66 -4.18
C GLY A 121 0.69 8.84 -2.76
N MET A 122 -0.29 8.03 -2.35
CA MET A 122 -0.83 8.01 -0.99
C MET A 122 0.23 7.54 0.01
N ALA A 123 1.04 6.54 -0.35
CA ALA A 123 2.13 6.04 0.50
C ALA A 123 3.23 7.10 0.69
N VAL A 124 3.67 7.76 -0.38
CA VAL A 124 4.64 8.88 -0.30
C VAL A 124 4.07 10.06 0.49
N PHE A 125 2.79 10.40 0.29
CA PHE A 125 2.10 11.44 1.06
C PHE A 125 2.01 11.07 2.55
N THR A 126 1.77 9.80 2.88
CA THR A 126 1.80 9.29 4.27
C THR A 126 3.18 9.47 4.89
N GLU A 127 4.22 9.11 4.13
CA GLU A 127 5.60 9.23 4.57
C GLU A 127 6.00 10.69 4.83
N CYS A 128 5.66 11.60 3.91
CA CYS A 128 6.23 12.95 3.86
C CYS A 128 5.32 14.07 4.41
N ASP A 129 3.99 13.92 4.32
CA ASP A 129 3.05 15.04 4.45
C ASP A 129 1.96 14.82 5.50
N VAL A 130 1.67 13.56 5.86
CA VAL A 130 0.61 13.26 6.84
C VAL A 130 1.06 13.62 8.25
N ILE A 131 0.31 14.48 8.92
CA ILE A 131 0.40 14.73 10.36
C ILE A 131 -1.02 14.63 10.91
N PRO A 132 -1.29 13.73 11.85
CA PRO A 132 -2.57 13.70 12.52
C PRO A 132 -2.75 14.98 13.34
N THR A 133 -3.94 15.58 13.24
CA THR A 133 -4.26 16.79 13.99
C THR A 133 -5.54 16.63 14.80
N THR A 134 -6.38 17.67 14.84
CA THR A 134 -7.55 17.75 15.70
C THR A 134 -8.68 16.77 15.36
N SER A 135 -8.53 15.96 14.31
CA SER A 135 -9.54 14.94 13.98
C SER A 135 -9.55 13.81 15.01
N GLU A 136 -10.73 13.33 15.38
CA GLU A 136 -10.88 12.12 16.22
C GLU A 136 -10.54 10.81 15.46
N ILE A 137 -10.28 10.94 14.16
CA ILE A 137 -9.92 9.85 13.28
C ILE A 137 -8.42 9.85 13.09
N ILE A 138 -7.82 8.71 13.40
CA ILE A 138 -6.44 8.38 13.06
C ILE A 138 -6.48 7.26 12.02
N SER A 139 -5.72 7.42 10.93
CA SER A 139 -5.61 6.37 9.92
C SER A 139 -4.95 5.12 10.50
N THR A 140 -5.23 3.96 9.90
CA THR A 140 -4.61 2.70 10.34
C THR A 140 -3.08 2.75 10.31
N PRO A 141 -2.40 3.27 9.26
CA PRO A 141 -0.95 3.43 9.27
C PRO A 141 -0.43 4.30 10.42
N MET A 142 -1.08 5.44 10.70
CA MET A 142 -0.66 6.34 11.79
C MET A 142 -0.90 5.73 13.17
N PHE A 143 -2.03 5.06 13.37
CA PHE A 143 -2.31 4.34 14.60
C PHE A 143 -1.23 3.31 14.91
N TRP A 144 -0.84 2.49 13.93
CA TRP A 144 0.24 1.52 14.13
C TRP A 144 1.62 2.13 14.26
N ALA A 145 1.90 3.22 13.55
CA ALA A 145 3.14 3.95 13.77
C ALA A 145 3.24 4.44 15.23
N SER A 146 2.13 4.88 15.81
CA SER A 146 2.08 5.27 17.23
C SER A 146 2.37 4.07 18.15
N LEU A 147 1.74 2.92 17.91
CA LEU A 147 1.94 1.73 18.73
C LEU A 147 3.37 1.19 18.64
N LEU A 148 3.97 1.16 17.45
CA LEU A 148 5.24 0.47 17.21
C LEU A 148 6.48 1.33 17.46
N PHE A 149 6.39 2.65 17.31
CA PHE A 149 7.57 3.52 17.32
C PHE A 149 7.57 4.57 18.43
N VAL A 150 6.42 4.87 19.02
CA VAL A 150 6.32 5.83 20.12
C VAL A 150 6.39 5.11 21.46
N ALA A 151 5.69 3.99 21.61
CA ALA A 151 5.11 3.70 22.90
C ALA A 151 5.52 2.35 23.49
N GLU A 152 6.37 2.42 24.53
CA GLU A 152 6.62 1.30 25.45
C GLU A 152 5.36 1.00 26.32
N GLU A 153 4.43 1.96 26.41
CA GLU A 153 3.20 1.89 27.22
C GLU A 153 1.96 2.47 26.51
N ALA A 154 1.88 2.46 25.16
CA ALA A 154 0.81 3.09 24.35
C ALA A 154 -0.60 2.84 24.89
N MET A 155 -0.82 1.61 25.35
CA MET A 155 -2.10 1.16 25.88
C MET A 155 -2.54 1.87 27.18
N LYS A 156 -1.67 2.69 27.79
CA LYS A 156 -1.97 3.47 29.00
C LYS A 156 -2.24 4.96 28.73
N PHE A 157 -1.88 5.48 27.55
CA PHE A 157 -2.02 6.90 27.22
C PHE A 157 -3.43 7.21 26.72
N ASN A 158 -3.89 8.44 26.94
CA ASN A 158 -5.12 8.91 26.27
C ASN A 158 -4.84 9.19 24.79
N PRO A 159 -5.86 9.16 23.90
CA PRO A 159 -5.67 9.39 22.46
C PRO A 159 -4.94 10.70 22.11
N SER A 160 -5.18 11.78 22.85
CA SER A 160 -4.53 13.08 22.63
C SER A 160 -3.03 13.09 22.94
N GLU A 161 -2.60 12.33 23.96
CA GLU A 161 -1.17 12.14 24.28
C GLU A 161 -0.47 11.36 23.17
N ILE A 162 -1.13 10.31 22.64
CA ILE A 162 -0.62 9.51 21.53
C ILE A 162 -0.44 10.39 20.28
N GLU A 163 -1.42 11.24 19.95
CA GLU A 163 -1.33 12.17 18.82
C GLU A 163 -0.14 13.12 18.96
N THR A 164 0.03 13.73 20.14
CA THR A 164 1.13 14.66 20.42
C THR A 164 2.49 13.97 20.26
N LEU A 165 2.65 12.79 20.86
CA LEU A 165 3.90 12.03 20.78
C LEU A 165 4.19 11.52 19.38
N LEU A 166 3.17 11.11 18.63
CA LEU A 166 3.31 10.69 17.23
C LEU A 166 3.73 11.89 16.36
N ARG A 167 3.11 13.05 16.54
CA ARG A 167 3.49 14.29 15.84
C ARG A 167 4.95 14.65 16.13
N ASP A 168 5.37 14.61 17.39
CA ASP A 168 6.76 14.88 17.77
C ASP A 168 7.73 13.89 17.10
N LEU A 169 7.39 12.59 17.08
CA LEU A 169 8.17 11.57 16.41
C LEU A 169 8.28 11.85 14.90
N LEU A 170 7.15 12.12 14.23
CA LEU A 170 7.11 12.41 12.80
C LEU A 170 7.95 13.63 12.46
N THR A 171 7.81 14.72 13.22
CA THR A 171 8.60 15.94 13.07
C THR A 171 10.10 15.66 13.24
N GLN A 172 10.49 14.99 14.32
CA GLN A 172 11.90 14.63 14.55
C GLN A 172 12.47 13.80 13.41
N MET A 173 11.71 12.82 12.92
CA MET A 173 12.18 11.91 11.86
C MET A 173 12.24 12.60 10.50
N ARG A 174 11.26 13.42 10.15
CA ARG A 174 11.20 14.14 8.87
C ARG A 174 12.29 15.20 8.70
N LEU A 175 12.80 15.73 9.82
CA LEU A 175 13.94 16.66 9.82
C LEU A 175 15.31 15.95 9.80
N THR A 176 15.35 14.63 9.66
CA THR A 176 16.62 13.90 9.47
C THR A 176 17.08 13.91 8.02
N GLU A 177 18.39 13.76 7.80
CA GLU A 177 18.98 13.62 6.46
C GLU A 177 18.33 12.49 5.66
N MET A 178 18.02 11.37 6.32
CA MET A 178 17.39 10.21 5.70
C MET A 178 16.04 10.56 5.05
N PHE A 179 15.17 11.31 5.72
CA PHE A 179 13.86 11.69 5.17
C PHE A 179 13.99 12.72 4.05
N ALA A 180 14.89 13.70 4.20
CA ALA A 180 15.17 14.67 3.16
C ALA A 180 15.71 13.99 1.89
N ASP A 181 16.62 13.03 2.03
CA ASP A 181 17.15 12.25 0.91
C ASP A 181 16.04 11.38 0.28
N ARG A 182 15.18 10.74 1.07
CA ARG A 182 14.03 9.96 0.56
C ARG A 182 13.04 10.82 -0.21
N LYS A 183 12.59 11.96 0.34
CA LYS A 183 11.69 12.90 -0.37
C LYS A 183 12.36 13.42 -1.65
N SER A 184 13.65 13.77 -1.60
CA SER A 184 14.37 14.18 -2.81
C SER A 184 14.45 13.07 -3.86
N SER A 185 14.61 11.81 -3.44
CA SER A 185 14.62 10.64 -4.33
C SER A 185 13.27 10.47 -5.03
N TYR A 186 12.14 10.72 -4.36
CA TYR A 186 10.81 10.72 -4.98
C TYR A 186 10.65 11.83 -6.02
N LEU A 187 11.14 13.04 -5.72
CA LEU A 187 11.11 14.17 -6.66
C LEU A 187 12.00 13.96 -7.89
N LEU A 188 12.98 13.07 -7.81
CA LEU A 188 13.86 12.66 -8.90
C LEU A 188 13.31 11.46 -9.70
N GLN A 189 12.22 10.82 -9.25
CA GLN A 189 11.65 9.69 -10.00
C GLN A 189 11.05 10.16 -11.33
N SER A 190 11.01 9.24 -12.27
CA SER A 190 10.37 9.41 -13.58
C SER A 190 8.94 9.92 -13.46
N MET A 191 8.56 10.92 -14.26
CA MET A 191 7.19 11.41 -14.42
C MET A 191 6.33 10.49 -15.32
N THR A 192 6.41 9.18 -15.09
CA THR A 192 5.64 8.15 -15.78
C THR A 192 5.16 7.09 -14.79
N CYS A 193 4.09 6.38 -15.14
CA CYS A 193 3.52 5.30 -14.36
C CYS A 193 4.20 3.95 -14.65
N GLY A 194 5.05 3.87 -15.68
CA GLY A 194 5.79 2.67 -16.04
C GLY A 194 6.73 2.17 -14.93
N SER A 195 7.31 3.08 -14.15
CA SER A 195 8.22 2.79 -13.03
C SER A 195 7.51 2.86 -11.67
N GLY A 196 6.27 2.37 -11.61
CA GLY A 196 5.43 2.38 -10.40
C GLY A 196 4.60 3.65 -10.19
N GLY A 197 4.97 4.78 -10.82
CA GLY A 197 4.17 6.00 -10.78
C GLY A 197 4.30 6.81 -9.49
N TYR A 198 5.42 6.67 -8.75
CA TYR A 198 5.69 7.41 -7.51
C TYR A 198 5.47 8.91 -7.64
N LEU A 199 6.22 9.58 -8.52
CA LEU A 199 6.14 11.04 -8.69
C LEU A 199 4.76 11.51 -9.18
N PRO A 200 4.22 11.03 -10.32
CA PRO A 200 2.94 11.52 -10.81
C PRO A 200 1.78 11.17 -9.86
N GLY A 201 1.86 10.04 -9.17
CA GLY A 201 0.93 9.65 -8.12
C GLY A 201 0.95 10.60 -6.92
N TYR A 202 2.14 10.86 -6.38
CA TYR A 202 2.33 11.74 -5.23
C TYR A 202 1.83 13.17 -5.51
N LEU A 203 2.18 13.74 -6.67
CA LEU A 203 1.71 15.05 -7.09
C LEU A 203 0.19 15.08 -7.29
N THR A 204 -0.40 14.00 -7.83
CA THR A 204 -1.86 13.87 -7.93
C THR A 204 -2.53 13.93 -6.56
N VAL A 205 -2.04 13.15 -5.59
CA VAL A 205 -2.56 13.17 -4.21
C VAL A 205 -2.38 14.53 -3.56
N LYS A 206 -1.22 15.16 -3.74
CA LYS A 206 -0.91 16.51 -3.23
C LYS A 206 -1.87 17.57 -3.78
N ASN A 207 -2.18 17.52 -5.08
CA ASN A 207 -3.14 18.43 -5.70
C ASN A 207 -4.58 18.19 -5.21
N LEU A 208 -5.00 16.93 -5.09
CA LEU A 208 -6.30 16.59 -4.52
C LEU A 208 -6.44 17.12 -3.09
N TRP A 209 -5.38 17.01 -2.28
CA TRP A 209 -5.36 17.57 -0.93
C TRP A 209 -5.48 19.10 -0.93
N ILE A 210 -4.66 19.80 -1.73
CA ILE A 210 -4.66 21.26 -1.81
C ILE A 210 -6.07 21.77 -2.17
N GLU A 211 -6.69 21.20 -3.20
CA GLU A 211 -8.03 21.61 -3.62
C GLU A 211 -9.11 21.25 -2.60
N ALA A 212 -8.99 20.11 -1.92
CA ALA A 212 -9.93 19.71 -0.87
C ALA A 212 -9.82 20.61 0.37
N ALA A 213 -8.59 20.92 0.82
CA ALA A 213 -8.33 21.79 1.97
C ALA A 213 -8.82 23.23 1.77
N ARG A 214 -8.81 23.74 0.52
CA ARG A 214 -9.41 25.04 0.17
C ARG A 214 -10.93 25.05 0.32
N ARG A 215 -11.58 23.89 0.19
CA ARG A 215 -13.05 23.77 0.17
C ARG A 215 -13.63 23.28 1.48
N CYS A 216 -12.88 22.51 2.26
CA CYS A 216 -13.31 21.93 3.52
C CYS A 216 -12.15 22.01 4.52
N SER A 217 -12.38 22.77 5.61
CA SER A 217 -11.37 23.00 6.64
C SER A 217 -10.92 21.72 7.36
N ARG A 218 -11.73 20.65 7.32
CA ARG A 218 -11.36 19.35 7.90
C ARG A 218 -10.14 18.73 7.24
N PHE A 219 -9.90 19.04 5.95
CA PHE A 219 -8.74 18.52 5.22
C PHE A 219 -7.44 19.29 5.47
N TYR A 220 -7.42 20.28 6.37
CA TYR A 220 -6.15 20.73 6.96
C TYR A 220 -5.51 19.63 7.81
N ASP A 221 -6.32 18.71 8.35
CA ASP A 221 -5.84 17.44 8.88
C ASP A 221 -5.50 16.51 7.71
N THR A 222 -4.21 16.34 7.45
CA THR A 222 -3.73 15.54 6.32
C THR A 222 -3.96 14.04 6.53
N ASP A 223 -4.09 13.57 7.78
CA ASP A 223 -4.44 12.17 8.09
C ASP A 223 -5.93 11.88 7.84
N PHE A 224 -6.79 12.84 8.19
CA PHE A 224 -8.21 12.79 7.84
C PHE A 224 -8.42 12.82 6.32
N PHE A 225 -7.72 13.71 5.60
CA PHE A 225 -7.75 13.73 4.14
C PHE A 225 -7.34 12.38 3.54
N LEU A 226 -6.26 11.78 4.03
CA LEU A 226 -5.79 10.48 3.55
C LEU A 226 -6.86 9.39 3.78
N THR A 227 -7.47 9.38 4.97
CA THR A 227 -8.57 8.46 5.32
C THR A 227 -9.78 8.64 4.41
N TYR A 228 -10.13 9.90 4.12
CA TYR A 228 -11.21 10.22 3.19
C TYR A 228 -10.92 9.74 1.77
N LEU A 229 -9.73 10.04 1.23
CA LEU A 229 -9.33 9.63 -0.11
C LEU A 229 -9.30 8.09 -0.23
N ARG A 230 -8.79 7.40 0.80
CA ARG A 230 -8.78 5.93 0.85
C ARG A 230 -10.20 5.39 0.76
N SER A 231 -11.12 5.85 1.61
CA SER A 231 -12.52 5.39 1.56
C SER A 231 -13.22 5.76 0.25
N TYR A 232 -12.93 6.93 -0.31
CA TYR A 232 -13.54 7.42 -1.54
C TYR A 232 -13.23 6.54 -2.76
N ILE A 233 -12.01 5.98 -2.83
CA ILE A 233 -11.51 5.19 -3.98
C ILE A 233 -11.52 3.70 -3.70
N TYR A 234 -10.97 3.27 -2.56
CA TYR A 234 -10.72 1.85 -2.27
C TYR A 234 -11.92 1.16 -1.60
N GLU A 235 -12.89 1.91 -1.07
CA GLU A 235 -14.17 1.38 -0.57
C GLU A 235 -15.35 1.68 -1.52
N ASP A 236 -15.05 1.97 -2.79
CA ASP A 236 -16.04 2.34 -3.80
C ASP A 236 -16.72 1.12 -4.43
N PHE A 237 -17.94 0.79 -3.96
CA PHE A 237 -18.74 -0.25 -4.57
C PHE A 237 -19.21 0.09 -5.99
N GLY A 238 -19.24 1.36 -6.40
CA GLY A 238 -19.51 1.70 -7.80
C GLY A 238 -18.40 1.21 -8.73
N LEU A 239 -17.13 1.28 -8.31
CA LEU A 239 -16.03 0.65 -9.04
C LEU A 239 -16.19 -0.88 -9.08
N ILE A 240 -16.58 -1.50 -7.96
CA ILE A 240 -16.85 -2.95 -7.90
C ILE A 240 -17.96 -3.35 -8.86
N ALA A 241 -19.00 -2.54 -9.01
CA ALA A 241 -20.06 -2.78 -9.98
C ALA A 241 -19.48 -2.88 -11.41
N HIS A 242 -18.54 -2.01 -11.79
CA HIS A 242 -17.87 -2.09 -13.09
C HIS A 242 -16.91 -3.28 -13.21
N LEU A 243 -16.15 -3.57 -12.14
CA LEU A 243 -15.23 -4.70 -12.07
C LEU A 243 -15.95 -6.03 -12.28
N LEU A 244 -17.08 -6.25 -11.61
CA LEU A 244 -17.82 -7.51 -11.64
C LEU A 244 -18.95 -7.54 -12.70
N ASN A 245 -18.93 -6.64 -13.68
CA ASN A 245 -19.96 -6.59 -14.71
C ASN A 245 -19.77 -7.66 -15.79
N SER A 246 -20.49 -8.77 -15.70
CA SER A 246 -20.50 -9.85 -16.69
C SER A 246 -21.13 -9.49 -18.04
N ASN A 247 -21.95 -8.43 -18.10
CA ASN A 247 -22.64 -8.00 -19.33
C ASN A 247 -21.73 -7.23 -20.31
N THR A 248 -20.49 -6.93 -19.92
CA THR A 248 -19.52 -6.26 -20.79
C THR A 248 -18.20 -6.98 -20.60
N LYS A 249 -17.67 -7.60 -21.66
CA LYS A 249 -16.41 -8.35 -21.63
C LYS A 249 -15.28 -7.61 -22.36
N ASP A 250 -14.06 -8.09 -22.17
CA ASP A 250 -12.84 -7.74 -22.88
C ASP A 250 -12.54 -6.23 -22.86
N ILE A 251 -12.20 -5.68 -24.02
CA ILE A 251 -11.92 -4.26 -24.29
C ILE A 251 -13.03 -3.33 -23.78
N GLY A 252 -14.28 -3.79 -23.85
CA GLY A 252 -15.42 -3.01 -23.37
C GLY A 252 -15.40 -2.84 -21.85
N ALA A 253 -14.99 -3.88 -21.13
CA ALA A 253 -14.89 -3.87 -19.68
C ALA A 253 -13.76 -2.96 -19.21
N THR A 254 -12.55 -3.15 -19.75
CA THR A 254 -11.36 -2.37 -19.39
C THR A 254 -11.55 -0.88 -19.63
N SER A 255 -12.22 -0.51 -20.74
CA SER A 255 -12.52 0.89 -21.07
C SER A 255 -13.51 1.53 -20.09
N LYS A 256 -14.54 0.79 -19.64
CA LYS A 256 -15.51 1.28 -18.65
C LYS A 256 -14.88 1.45 -17.27
N ILE A 257 -14.02 0.51 -16.86
CA ILE A 257 -13.28 0.60 -15.59
C ILE A 257 -12.38 1.83 -15.59
N TYR A 258 -11.59 2.01 -16.66
CA TYR A 258 -10.75 3.19 -16.83
C TYR A 258 -11.56 4.49 -16.76
N GLN A 259 -12.65 4.56 -17.52
CA GLN A 259 -13.48 5.76 -17.59
C GLN A 259 -14.07 6.09 -16.21
N TYR A 260 -14.63 5.10 -15.52
CA TYR A 260 -15.21 5.27 -14.21
C TYR A 260 -14.19 5.84 -13.21
N LEU A 261 -12.99 5.25 -13.11
CA LEU A 261 -12.00 5.70 -12.14
C LEU A 261 -11.48 7.11 -12.46
N VAL A 262 -11.27 7.44 -13.75
CA VAL A 262 -10.87 8.78 -14.18
C VAL A 262 -11.94 9.81 -13.82
N GLU A 263 -13.20 9.53 -14.13
CA GLU A 263 -14.34 10.38 -13.77
C GLU A 263 -14.46 10.54 -12.26
N ARG A 264 -14.27 9.45 -11.51
CA ARG A 264 -14.32 9.43 -10.05
C ARG A 264 -13.29 10.35 -9.42
N VAL A 265 -12.02 10.25 -9.84
CA VAL A 265 -10.95 11.11 -9.31
C VAL A 265 -11.15 12.57 -9.73
N ASN A 266 -11.55 12.83 -10.98
CA ASN A 266 -11.86 14.20 -11.43
C ASN A 266 -13.06 14.81 -10.67
N ALA A 267 -14.02 14.00 -10.25
CA ALA A 267 -15.18 14.41 -9.48
C ALA A 267 -14.89 14.59 -7.97
N PHE A 268 -13.73 14.13 -7.46
CA PHE A 268 -13.38 14.16 -6.04
C PHE A 268 -13.57 15.56 -5.44
N CYS A 269 -12.92 16.57 -6.03
CA CYS A 269 -13.08 17.93 -5.52
C CYS A 269 -14.40 18.57 -5.93
N SER A 270 -15.19 18.00 -6.85
CA SER A 270 -16.43 18.65 -7.33
C SER A 270 -17.63 18.39 -6.43
N HIS A 271 -17.65 17.30 -5.65
CA HIS A 271 -18.78 16.97 -4.79
C HIS A 271 -18.81 17.79 -3.47
N ASP A 272 -19.88 17.58 -2.69
CA ASP A 272 -20.01 18.16 -1.36
C ASP A 272 -19.07 17.44 -0.37
N LEU A 273 -17.91 18.03 -0.13
CA LEU A 273 -16.88 17.50 0.75
C LEU A 273 -17.26 17.56 2.23
N GLU A 274 -18.08 18.53 2.64
CA GLU A 274 -18.51 18.68 4.03
C GLU A 274 -19.48 17.55 4.42
N THR A 275 -20.51 17.32 3.60
CA THR A 275 -21.44 16.21 3.81
C THR A 275 -20.73 14.85 3.71
N GLY A 276 -19.82 14.70 2.75
CA GLY A 276 -19.00 13.51 2.61
C GLY A 276 -18.17 13.24 3.88
N SER A 277 -17.48 14.26 4.39
CA SER A 277 -16.63 14.16 5.58
C SER A 277 -17.43 13.76 6.83
N ALA A 278 -18.59 14.38 7.04
CA ALA A 278 -19.47 14.04 8.16
C ALA A 278 -20.03 12.60 8.05
N THR A 279 -20.25 12.12 6.82
CA THR A 279 -20.69 10.74 6.56
C THR A 279 -19.59 9.74 6.92
N LEU A 280 -18.35 10.02 6.53
CA LEU A 280 -17.20 9.17 6.86
C LEU A 280 -16.97 9.09 8.38
N GLU A 281 -16.99 10.22 9.07
CA GLU A 281 -16.81 10.26 10.53
C GLU A 281 -17.83 9.40 11.25
N ARG A 282 -19.11 9.54 10.89
CA ARG A 282 -20.18 8.73 11.46
C ARG A 282 -19.93 7.24 11.20
N ALA A 283 -19.59 6.88 9.96
CA ALA A 283 -19.32 5.49 9.59
C ALA A 283 -18.14 4.89 10.37
N ILE A 284 -17.07 5.64 10.61
CA ILE A 284 -15.93 5.17 11.40
C ILE A 284 -16.30 4.96 12.87
N VAL A 285 -17.11 5.85 13.45
CA VAL A 285 -17.61 5.69 14.82
C VAL A 285 -18.52 4.46 14.92
N GLU A 286 -19.41 4.27 13.96
CA GLU A 286 -20.31 3.10 13.89
C GLU A 286 -19.52 1.79 13.73
N ARG A 287 -18.48 1.75 12.88
CA ARG A 287 -17.60 0.56 12.71
C ARG A 287 -16.99 0.06 14.00
N ARG A 288 -16.61 0.97 14.92
CA ARG A 288 -16.06 0.60 16.23
C ARG A 288 -17.09 -0.12 17.12
N ALA A 289 -18.38 -0.05 16.80
CA ALA A 289 -19.46 -0.68 17.55
C ALA A 289 -19.91 -2.03 16.96
N PHE A 290 -19.50 -2.39 15.74
CA PHE A 290 -19.84 -3.67 15.12
C PHE A 290 -18.85 -4.78 15.52
N ASP A 291 -19.36 -6.01 15.65
CA ASP A 291 -18.52 -7.20 15.67
C ASP A 291 -17.85 -7.40 14.29
N ASP A 292 -16.72 -8.10 14.30
CA ASP A 292 -15.79 -8.23 13.19
C ASP A 292 -16.38 -8.77 11.86
N ASP A 293 -17.55 -9.40 11.89
CA ASP A 293 -18.12 -10.08 10.73
C ASP A 293 -18.98 -9.17 9.81
N ASP A 294 -19.41 -7.99 10.27
CA ASP A 294 -20.37 -7.13 9.55
C ASP A 294 -19.84 -5.73 9.16
N TRP A 295 -18.55 -5.46 9.35
CA TRP A 295 -17.99 -4.11 9.15
C TRP A 295 -18.19 -3.54 7.74
N PHE A 296 -18.38 -4.39 6.72
CA PHE A 296 -18.67 -3.97 5.34
C PHE A 296 -20.00 -3.23 5.19
N GLN A 297 -20.97 -3.48 6.09
CA GLN A 297 -22.26 -2.79 6.08
C GLN A 297 -22.11 -1.31 6.47
N ALA A 298 -21.05 -0.97 7.19
CA ALA A 298 -20.73 0.39 7.61
C ALA A 298 -19.78 1.12 6.63
N ILE A 299 -19.74 0.68 5.36
CA ILE A 299 -18.97 1.35 4.32
C ILE A 299 -19.76 2.52 3.74
N PRO A 300 -19.28 3.77 3.88
CA PRO A 300 -20.04 4.92 3.42
C PRO A 300 -20.02 5.01 1.89
N ASN A 301 -21.18 5.33 1.31
CA ASN A 301 -21.23 5.79 -0.07
C ASN A 301 -20.78 7.26 -0.15
N LEU A 302 -19.52 7.50 -0.47
CA LEU A 302 -18.96 8.85 -0.61
C LEU A 302 -19.17 9.39 -2.03
N ALA A 303 -20.35 9.92 -2.33
CA ALA A 303 -20.67 10.59 -3.59
C ALA A 303 -20.66 9.69 -4.85
N SER A 304 -20.86 8.38 -4.71
CA SER A 304 -21.21 7.51 -5.83
C SER A 304 -22.73 7.43 -5.98
N ASP A 305 -23.22 7.09 -7.16
CA ASP A 305 -24.65 6.86 -7.36
C ASP A 305 -25.13 5.70 -6.48
N THR A 306 -26.18 5.92 -5.66
CA THR A 306 -26.66 4.92 -4.70
C THR A 306 -27.10 3.61 -5.37
N SER A 307 -27.68 3.68 -6.57
CA SER A 307 -28.10 2.47 -7.28
C SER A 307 -26.90 1.67 -7.79
N LEU A 308 -25.87 2.37 -8.29
CA LEU A 308 -24.62 1.76 -8.72
C LEU A 308 -23.85 1.17 -7.54
N TRP A 309 -23.83 1.85 -6.39
CA TRP A 309 -23.22 1.36 -5.16
C TRP A 309 -23.89 0.06 -4.70
N ASN A 310 -25.23 0.03 -4.63
CA ASN A 310 -25.98 -1.17 -4.24
C ASN A 310 -25.72 -2.34 -5.21
N LEU A 311 -25.71 -2.07 -6.52
CA LEU A 311 -25.39 -3.08 -7.54
C LEU A 311 -23.98 -3.66 -7.34
N GLY A 312 -23.02 -2.82 -6.97
CA GLY A 312 -21.66 -3.25 -6.65
C GLY A 312 -21.60 -4.18 -5.46
N TYR A 313 -22.31 -3.83 -4.37
CA TYR A 313 -22.42 -4.66 -3.18
C TYR A 313 -23.08 -6.01 -3.49
N GLU A 314 -24.19 -6.02 -4.22
CA GLU A 314 -24.88 -7.24 -4.65
C GLU A 314 -23.96 -8.18 -5.45
N ARG A 315 -23.25 -7.63 -6.44
CA ARG A 315 -22.28 -8.39 -7.26
C ARG A 315 -21.11 -8.92 -6.45
N TRP A 316 -20.63 -8.15 -5.49
CA TRP A 316 -19.55 -8.59 -4.59
C TRP A 316 -19.99 -9.78 -3.74
N MET A 317 -21.20 -9.72 -3.18
CA MET A 317 -21.79 -10.83 -2.43
C MET A 317 -22.06 -12.06 -3.30
N GLU A 318 -22.42 -11.87 -4.57
CA GLU A 318 -22.53 -12.96 -5.55
C GLU A 318 -21.17 -13.62 -5.83
N MET A 319 -20.11 -12.83 -6.05
CA MET A 319 -18.75 -13.35 -6.25
C MET A 319 -18.25 -14.17 -5.05
N LEU A 320 -18.52 -13.70 -3.83
CA LEU A 320 -18.19 -14.44 -2.59
C LEU A 320 -18.95 -15.76 -2.49
N ARG A 321 -20.20 -15.82 -2.98
CA ARG A 321 -20.99 -17.07 -3.04
C ARG A 321 -20.47 -17.99 -4.14
N GLU A 322 -20.21 -17.47 -5.33
CA GLU A 322 -19.62 -18.21 -6.47
C GLU A 322 -18.35 -18.94 -6.02
N LEU A 323 -17.42 -18.24 -5.36
CA LEU A 323 -16.15 -18.83 -4.91
C LEU A 323 -16.30 -19.85 -3.77
N LYS A 324 -17.42 -19.87 -3.05
CA LYS A 324 -17.76 -20.92 -2.09
C LYS A 324 -18.42 -22.13 -2.76
N GLU A 325 -19.17 -21.91 -3.85
CA GLU A 325 -20.02 -22.90 -4.52
C GLU A 325 -19.33 -23.67 -5.65
N ILE A 326 -18.18 -23.23 -6.18
CA ILE A 326 -17.44 -23.97 -7.22
C ILE A 326 -17.10 -25.39 -6.72
N GLU A 327 -17.96 -26.35 -7.09
CA GLU A 327 -17.78 -27.77 -6.80
C GLU A 327 -16.66 -28.35 -7.70
N PRO A 328 -15.81 -29.23 -7.16
CA PRO A 328 -14.62 -29.69 -7.85
C PRO A 328 -14.93 -30.75 -8.93
N LEU A 329 -14.40 -30.55 -10.15
CA LEU A 329 -14.35 -31.57 -11.22
C LEU A 329 -13.18 -32.57 -11.04
N ASP A 330 -12.16 -32.20 -10.26
CA ASP A 330 -11.22 -33.10 -9.57
C ASP A 330 -11.10 -32.63 -8.11
N ALA A 331 -11.57 -33.47 -7.18
CA ALA A 331 -11.66 -33.15 -5.76
C ALA A 331 -10.31 -32.73 -5.15
N ALA A 332 -9.18 -33.16 -5.70
CA ALA A 332 -7.87 -32.87 -5.11
C ALA A 332 -7.33 -31.48 -5.48
N VAL A 333 -7.30 -31.12 -6.77
CA VAL A 333 -6.72 -29.84 -7.24
C VAL A 333 -7.60 -28.66 -6.83
N SER A 334 -8.92 -28.77 -7.05
CA SER A 334 -9.85 -27.69 -6.72
C SER A 334 -9.98 -27.47 -5.21
N ALA A 335 -9.99 -28.53 -4.39
CA ALA A 335 -9.96 -28.37 -2.94
C ALA A 335 -8.67 -27.69 -2.46
N ARG A 336 -7.52 -27.98 -3.09
CA ARG A 336 -6.26 -27.31 -2.77
C ARG A 336 -6.29 -25.83 -3.11
N LEU A 337 -6.76 -25.45 -4.30
CA LEU A 337 -6.89 -24.03 -4.69
C LEU A 337 -7.89 -23.30 -3.78
N ALA A 338 -9.04 -23.92 -3.49
CA ALA A 338 -10.04 -23.31 -2.61
C ALA A 338 -9.51 -23.08 -1.20
N LEU A 339 -8.74 -24.04 -0.68
CA LEU A 339 -8.06 -23.91 0.60
C LEU A 339 -7.02 -22.78 0.57
N GLN A 340 -6.21 -22.68 -0.49
CA GLN A 340 -5.24 -21.59 -0.68
C GLN A 340 -5.90 -20.20 -0.78
N ASP A 341 -7.06 -20.10 -1.43
CA ASP A 341 -7.80 -18.85 -1.55
C ASP A 341 -8.31 -18.38 -0.18
N GLN A 342 -8.86 -19.30 0.62
CA GLN A 342 -9.27 -19.02 2.00
C GLN A 342 -8.08 -18.56 2.84
N TRP A 343 -6.91 -19.20 2.67
CA TRP A 343 -5.69 -18.82 3.38
C TRP A 343 -5.22 -17.42 3.01
N THR A 344 -5.17 -17.15 1.72
CA THR A 344 -4.75 -15.85 1.21
C THR A 344 -5.65 -14.76 1.78
N LEU A 345 -6.98 -14.92 1.72
CA LEU A 345 -7.93 -13.96 2.30
C LEU A 345 -7.74 -13.76 3.80
N ALA A 346 -7.53 -14.84 4.55
CA ALA A 346 -7.32 -14.75 5.98
C ALA A 346 -6.00 -14.03 6.32
N GLN A 347 -4.96 -14.22 5.51
CA GLN A 347 -3.64 -13.60 5.68
C GLN A 347 -3.58 -12.15 5.21
N ARG A 348 -4.53 -11.68 4.38
CA ARG A 348 -4.58 -10.28 3.90
C ARG A 348 -4.67 -9.23 5.01
N GLU A 349 -4.98 -9.66 6.23
CA GLU A 349 -5.04 -8.81 7.42
C GLU A 349 -3.71 -8.77 8.19
N LEU A 350 -2.73 -9.60 7.82
CA LEU A 350 -1.46 -9.72 8.53
C LEU A 350 -0.34 -9.07 7.72
N MET A 351 0.40 -8.17 8.36
CA MET A 351 1.64 -7.62 7.81
C MET A 351 2.83 -8.32 8.42
N CYS A 352 3.66 -8.99 7.61
CA CYS A 352 4.94 -9.52 8.05
C CYS A 352 5.96 -8.38 8.18
N VAL A 353 6.23 -7.95 9.40
CA VAL A 353 7.10 -6.81 9.68
C VAL A 353 8.56 -7.21 9.87
N GLY A 354 8.87 -8.50 9.88
CA GLY A 354 10.24 -8.98 9.88
C GLY A 354 10.35 -10.50 9.81
N ARG A 355 11.46 -10.98 9.24
CA ARG A 355 11.82 -12.39 9.15
C ARG A 355 13.31 -12.59 9.47
N LEU A 356 13.62 -13.69 10.16
CA LEU A 356 14.98 -14.10 10.47
C LEU A 356 15.13 -15.61 10.30
N ASP A 357 16.03 -16.04 9.44
CA ASP A 357 16.38 -17.47 9.34
C ASP A 357 17.28 -17.88 10.52
N VAL A 358 16.94 -19.01 11.16
CA VAL A 358 17.45 -19.48 12.44
C VAL A 358 17.57 -21.01 12.47
N SER A 359 18.39 -21.51 13.40
CA SER A 359 18.41 -22.94 13.75
C SER A 359 17.45 -23.20 14.91
N ILE A 360 16.66 -24.26 14.81
CA ILE A 360 15.61 -24.60 15.79
C ILE A 360 15.83 -26.02 16.28
N SER A 361 15.64 -26.23 17.57
CA SER A 361 15.58 -27.55 18.19
C SER A 361 14.44 -27.60 19.20
N ILE A 362 13.78 -28.75 19.30
CA ILE A 362 12.64 -28.95 20.19
C ILE A 362 13.01 -30.08 21.14
N SER A 363 13.08 -29.78 22.44
CA SER A 363 13.47 -30.77 23.44
C SER A 363 12.42 -31.87 23.61
N GLU A 364 12.81 -32.99 24.22
CA GLU A 364 11.88 -34.05 24.66
C GLU A 364 10.78 -33.53 25.60
N SER A 365 11.05 -32.44 26.33
CA SER A 365 10.08 -31.75 27.18
C SER A 365 9.21 -30.74 26.41
N ASN A 366 9.12 -30.88 25.08
CA ASN A 366 8.34 -30.03 24.18
C ASN A 366 8.69 -28.52 24.26
N ARG A 367 9.96 -28.18 24.49
CA ARG A 367 10.45 -26.79 24.52
C ARG A 367 11.16 -26.45 23.22
N VAL A 368 10.67 -25.46 22.50
CA VAL A 368 11.32 -24.88 21.32
C VAL A 368 12.48 -24.00 21.77
N ILE A 369 13.65 -24.23 21.19
CA ILE A 369 14.89 -23.51 21.38
C ILE A 369 15.31 -22.98 20.01
N VAL A 370 15.30 -21.66 19.87
CA VAL A 370 15.68 -20.97 18.64
C VAL A 370 17.04 -20.34 18.83
N LYS A 371 17.97 -20.61 17.92
CA LYS A 371 19.33 -20.06 17.93
C LYS A 371 19.68 -19.38 16.61
N LYS A 372 20.44 -18.30 16.70
CA LYS A 372 21.11 -17.65 15.58
C LYS A 372 22.61 -17.61 15.86
N ASP A 373 23.43 -18.13 14.95
CA ASP A 373 24.89 -18.16 15.10
C ASP A 373 25.33 -18.78 16.45
N GLU A 374 24.71 -19.91 16.83
CA GLU A 374 24.85 -20.61 18.12
C GLU A 374 24.34 -19.89 19.39
N HIS A 375 23.93 -18.62 19.29
CA HIS A 375 23.37 -17.86 20.39
C HIS A 375 21.88 -18.14 20.56
N LEU A 376 21.44 -18.40 21.79
CA LEU A 376 20.02 -18.52 22.13
C LEU A 376 19.31 -17.20 21.83
N PHE A 377 18.32 -17.25 20.95
CA PHE A 377 17.59 -16.09 20.49
C PHE A 377 16.18 -16.03 21.08
N LEU A 378 15.48 -17.15 21.13
CA LEU A 378 14.12 -17.27 21.65
C LEU A 378 13.89 -18.68 22.21
N SER A 379 13.03 -18.83 23.21
CA SER A 379 12.59 -20.15 23.66
C SER A 379 11.18 -20.10 24.23
N GLY A 380 10.42 -21.17 24.04
CA GLY A 380 9.04 -21.28 24.54
C GLY A 380 8.48 -22.69 24.37
N PRO A 381 7.24 -22.93 24.81
CA PRO A 381 6.58 -24.23 24.61
C PRO A 381 6.25 -24.42 23.13
N ALA A 382 6.38 -25.66 22.63
CA ALA A 382 5.91 -25.96 21.28
C ALA A 382 4.38 -26.03 21.25
N VAL A 383 3.78 -25.66 20.12
CA VAL A 383 2.32 -25.68 19.93
C VAL A 383 1.73 -27.10 19.91
N ASN A 384 2.57 -28.13 19.71
CA ASN A 384 2.15 -29.53 19.68
C ASN A 384 3.28 -30.47 20.10
N GLU A 385 2.98 -31.45 20.95
CA GLU A 385 3.93 -32.47 21.44
C GLU A 385 4.52 -33.35 20.33
N LYS A 386 3.85 -33.47 19.18
CA LYS A 386 4.34 -34.23 18.01
C LYS A 386 5.69 -33.73 17.48
N TYR A 387 6.09 -32.52 17.87
CA TYR A 387 7.34 -31.91 17.42
C TYR A 387 8.53 -32.21 18.33
N ALA A 388 8.33 -32.87 19.48
CA ALA A 388 9.40 -33.21 20.41
C ALA A 388 10.54 -33.98 19.71
N GLY A 389 11.79 -33.59 20.02
CA GLY A 389 13.00 -34.18 19.45
C GLY A 389 13.38 -33.68 18.04
N ARG A 390 12.52 -32.91 17.36
CA ARG A 390 12.86 -32.34 16.04
C ARG A 390 13.92 -31.26 16.14
N LYS A 391 14.73 -31.15 15.08
CA LYS A 391 15.73 -30.09 14.91
C LYS A 391 15.93 -29.80 13.41
N GLY A 392 16.28 -28.58 13.07
CA GLY A 392 16.54 -28.18 11.69
C GLY A 392 16.67 -26.67 11.56
N GLU A 393 16.74 -26.22 10.32
CA GLU A 393 16.68 -24.79 9.99
C GLU A 393 15.23 -24.34 9.86
N GLY A 394 14.99 -23.07 10.12
CA GLY A 394 13.66 -22.49 9.99
C GLY A 394 13.69 -20.98 10.12
N SER A 395 12.56 -20.38 10.49
CA SER A 395 12.43 -18.93 10.58
C SER A 395 11.73 -18.46 11.84
N VAL A 396 12.10 -17.27 12.30
CA VAL A 396 11.27 -16.44 13.18
C VAL A 396 10.67 -15.34 12.34
N GLU A 397 9.36 -15.20 12.40
CA GLU A 397 8.59 -14.19 11.69
C GLU A 397 7.77 -13.37 12.69
N VAL A 398 7.67 -12.07 12.45
CA VAL A 398 6.85 -11.16 13.27
C VAL A 398 5.76 -10.58 12.40
N PHE A 399 4.52 -10.74 12.84
CA PHE A 399 3.34 -10.21 12.17
C PHE A 399 2.67 -9.15 13.03
N ILE A 400 2.05 -8.16 12.38
CA ILE A 400 1.06 -7.30 13.02
C ILE A 400 -0.28 -7.50 12.31
N SER A 401 -1.39 -7.37 13.02
CA SER A 401 -2.73 -7.37 12.43
C SER A 401 -3.35 -5.99 12.60
N PRO A 402 -3.36 -5.14 11.55
CA PRO A 402 -3.71 -3.75 11.73
C PRO A 402 -5.11 -3.47 12.28
N SER A 403 -6.11 -4.22 11.85
CA SER A 403 -7.48 -4.12 12.35
C SER A 403 -7.64 -4.78 13.73
N LYS A 404 -6.98 -5.92 13.97
CA LYS A 404 -7.14 -6.71 15.21
C LYS A 404 -6.15 -6.34 16.30
N GLY A 405 -5.30 -5.32 16.13
CA GLY A 405 -4.53 -4.71 17.21
C GLY A 405 -3.49 -5.59 17.92
N PHE A 406 -3.05 -6.72 17.34
CA PHE A 406 -2.08 -7.62 17.96
C PHE A 406 -0.77 -7.73 17.18
N VAL A 407 0.28 -8.15 17.88
CA VAL A 407 1.58 -8.56 17.31
C VAL A 407 1.73 -10.05 17.57
N ALA A 408 2.05 -10.81 16.53
CA ALA A 408 2.32 -12.25 16.62
C ALA A 408 3.79 -12.52 16.28
N THR A 409 4.42 -13.42 17.02
CA THR A 409 5.73 -13.99 16.71
C THR A 409 5.57 -15.46 16.44
N VAL A 410 6.00 -15.89 15.27
CA VAL A 410 5.83 -17.25 14.79
C VAL A 410 7.20 -17.86 14.56
N VAL A 411 7.36 -19.10 15.01
CA VAL A 411 8.56 -19.90 14.75
C VAL A 411 8.16 -21.06 13.86
N ASN A 412 8.76 -21.09 12.68
CA ASN A 412 8.58 -22.15 11.69
C ASN A 412 9.80 -23.06 11.70
N LEU A 413 9.60 -24.38 11.81
CA LEU A 413 10.62 -25.39 11.54
C LEU A 413 10.19 -26.12 10.26
N ASP A 414 11.00 -26.01 9.21
CA ASP A 414 10.60 -26.41 7.86
C ASP A 414 9.30 -25.69 7.41
N GLU A 415 8.22 -26.44 7.19
CA GLU A 415 6.89 -25.93 6.83
C GLU A 415 5.94 -25.84 8.03
N ASP A 416 6.35 -26.31 9.21
CA ASP A 416 5.49 -26.41 10.38
C ASP A 416 5.66 -25.23 11.32
N VAL A 417 4.54 -24.64 11.74
CA VAL A 417 4.51 -23.71 12.87
C VAL A 417 4.70 -24.51 14.15
N VAL A 418 5.83 -24.27 14.82
CA VAL A 418 6.20 -24.99 16.05
C VAL A 418 6.04 -24.13 17.30
N MET A 419 6.02 -22.81 17.19
CA MET A 419 5.77 -21.89 18.30
C MET A 419 5.02 -20.66 17.81
N THR A 420 4.05 -20.20 18.60
CA THR A 420 3.37 -18.91 18.40
C THR A 420 3.34 -18.14 19.71
N TYR A 421 3.59 -16.84 19.65
CA TYR A 421 3.42 -15.91 20.76
C TYR A 421 2.59 -14.73 20.27
N PHE A 422 1.57 -14.34 21.04
CA PHE A 422 0.74 -13.18 20.74
C PHE A 422 0.86 -12.16 21.87
N SER A 423 0.94 -10.88 21.52
CA SER A 423 1.03 -9.80 22.49
C SER A 423 -0.26 -9.57 23.28
N ARG A 424 -1.38 -10.04 22.75
CA ARG A 424 -2.71 -10.10 23.39
C ARG A 424 -3.44 -11.33 22.84
N ASP A 425 -4.47 -11.81 23.53
CA ASP A 425 -5.28 -12.92 23.01
C ASP A 425 -6.00 -12.49 21.73
N PRO A 426 -5.68 -13.08 20.55
CA PRO A 426 -6.35 -12.74 19.31
C PRO A 426 -7.65 -13.52 19.12
N GLY A 427 -8.04 -14.36 20.08
CA GLY A 427 -9.15 -15.29 19.94
C GLY A 427 -8.74 -16.60 19.25
N ARG A 428 -9.58 -17.62 19.44
CA ARG A 428 -9.27 -19.00 19.04
C ARG A 428 -9.16 -19.15 17.52
N ASP A 429 -10.02 -18.49 16.75
CA ASP A 429 -10.03 -18.64 15.29
C ASP A 429 -8.75 -18.11 14.66
N ILE A 430 -8.22 -16.99 15.18
CA ILE A 430 -6.95 -16.43 14.72
C ILE A 430 -5.78 -17.32 15.18
N GLN A 431 -5.79 -17.83 16.42
CA GLN A 431 -4.75 -18.78 16.84
C GLN A 431 -4.75 -20.03 15.94
N GLU A 432 -5.93 -20.60 15.66
CA GLU A 432 -6.07 -21.73 14.76
C GLU A 432 -5.67 -21.36 13.33
N GLN A 433 -5.92 -20.14 12.87
CA GLN A 433 -5.46 -19.61 11.59
C GLN A 433 -3.93 -19.71 11.48
N PHE A 434 -3.19 -19.24 12.49
CA PHE A 434 -1.72 -19.34 12.51
C PHE A 434 -1.21 -20.78 12.57
N LEU A 435 -1.92 -21.70 13.23
CA LEU A 435 -1.50 -23.09 13.37
C LEU A 435 -1.85 -23.95 12.14
N ARG A 436 -3.00 -23.69 11.54
CA ARG A 436 -3.50 -24.44 10.37
C ARG A 436 -2.91 -23.92 9.08
N TYR A 437 -2.68 -22.60 9.00
CA TYR A 437 -2.28 -21.95 7.76
C TYR A 437 -0.81 -21.59 7.84
N ARG A 438 -0.10 -22.04 6.80
CA ARG A 438 1.34 -21.87 6.65
C ARG A 438 1.65 -20.37 6.63
N THR A 439 2.20 -19.86 7.72
CA THR A 439 2.68 -18.46 7.81
C THR A 439 4.05 -18.28 7.17
N ASN A 440 4.70 -19.38 6.75
CA ASN A 440 6.00 -19.35 6.11
C ASN A 440 5.94 -18.61 4.76
N VAL A 441 6.54 -17.43 4.73
CA VAL A 441 6.63 -16.57 3.54
C VAL A 441 7.23 -17.30 2.32
N LEU A 442 8.15 -18.26 2.51
CA LEU A 442 8.74 -19.03 1.42
C LEU A 442 7.73 -19.97 0.74
N LEU A 443 6.76 -20.48 1.49
CA LEU A 443 5.71 -21.32 0.92
C LEU A 443 4.74 -20.47 0.11
N ALA A 444 4.38 -19.28 0.62
CA ALA A 444 3.57 -18.33 -0.15
C ALA A 444 4.26 -17.94 -1.46
N VAL A 445 5.57 -17.73 -1.43
CA VAL A 445 6.40 -17.52 -2.63
C VAL A 445 6.32 -18.69 -3.60
N HIS A 446 6.54 -19.92 -3.13
CA HIS A 446 6.50 -21.10 -3.99
C HIS A 446 5.09 -21.35 -4.58
N GLU A 447 4.04 -21.10 -3.81
CA GLU A 447 2.66 -21.21 -4.30
C GLU A 447 2.33 -20.15 -5.35
N ASN A 448 2.86 -18.94 -5.19
CA ASN A 448 2.75 -17.92 -6.21
C ASN A 448 3.46 -18.38 -7.49
N GLU A 449 4.70 -18.88 -7.43
CA GLU A 449 5.41 -19.44 -8.61
C GLU A 449 4.56 -20.49 -9.37
N LEU A 450 3.90 -21.40 -8.64
CA LEU A 450 3.01 -22.39 -9.24
C LEU A 450 1.82 -21.74 -9.96
N LYS A 451 1.18 -20.74 -9.35
CA LYS A 451 0.10 -19.96 -9.98
C LYS A 451 0.61 -19.21 -11.21
N LEU A 452 1.86 -18.76 -11.24
CA LEU A 452 2.42 -18.06 -12.40
C LEU A 452 2.66 -19.00 -13.56
N ASN A 453 3.17 -20.19 -13.26
CA ASN A 453 3.36 -21.23 -14.26
C ASN A 453 1.98 -21.64 -14.83
N LEU A 454 0.97 -21.79 -13.98
CA LEU A 454 -0.40 -22.03 -14.42
C LEU A 454 -0.92 -20.95 -15.39
N VAL A 455 -0.68 -19.67 -15.08
CA VAL A 455 -1.08 -18.57 -15.98
C VAL A 455 -0.29 -18.61 -17.28
N LYS A 456 1.02 -18.82 -17.24
CA LYS A 456 1.85 -18.94 -18.46
C LYS A 456 1.36 -20.09 -19.34
N ASP A 457 1.16 -21.27 -18.76
CA ASP A 457 0.66 -22.44 -19.46
C ASP A 457 -0.72 -22.16 -20.09
N PHE A 458 -1.61 -21.46 -19.38
CA PHE A 458 -2.90 -21.02 -19.93
C PHE A 458 -2.72 -20.05 -21.11
N LEU A 459 -1.89 -19.01 -20.96
CA LEU A 459 -1.70 -18.00 -22.00
C LEU A 459 -1.06 -18.58 -23.27
N GLU A 460 -0.16 -19.55 -23.11
CA GLU A 460 0.50 -20.27 -24.21
C GLU A 460 -0.47 -21.25 -24.89
N ASN A 461 -1.21 -22.06 -24.13
CA ASN A 461 -2.12 -23.07 -24.68
C ASN A 461 -3.31 -22.47 -25.44
N TYR A 462 -3.73 -21.26 -25.08
CA TYR A 462 -4.91 -20.59 -25.65
C TYR A 462 -4.59 -19.36 -26.52
N ASP A 463 -3.30 -19.06 -26.78
CA ASP A 463 -2.83 -17.94 -27.61
C ASP A 463 -3.43 -16.56 -27.21
N THR A 464 -3.55 -16.32 -25.90
CA THR A 464 -4.18 -15.09 -25.36
C THR A 464 -3.16 -14.02 -24.93
N SER A 465 -1.87 -14.34 -24.96
CA SER A 465 -0.78 -13.44 -24.54
C SER A 465 -0.75 -12.12 -25.34
N GLY A 466 -1.05 -12.17 -26.65
CA GLY A 466 -1.08 -10.99 -27.50
C GLY A 466 -2.17 -9.98 -27.13
N ILE A 467 -3.30 -10.44 -26.60
CA ILE A 467 -4.39 -9.57 -26.16
C ILE A 467 -4.00 -8.83 -24.88
N LEU A 468 -3.38 -9.54 -23.92
CA LEU A 468 -2.85 -8.92 -22.70
C LEU A 468 -1.83 -7.83 -23.04
N ASP A 469 -0.83 -8.12 -23.89
CA ASP A 469 0.20 -7.15 -24.29
C ASP A 469 -0.39 -5.94 -25.04
N PHE A 470 -1.38 -6.16 -25.91
CA PHE A 470 -2.07 -5.09 -26.61
C PHE A 470 -2.78 -4.13 -25.65
N GLU A 471 -3.58 -4.66 -24.72
CA GLU A 471 -4.29 -3.85 -23.72
C GLU A 471 -3.31 -3.19 -22.74
N ASP A 472 -2.23 -3.88 -22.37
CA ASP A 472 -1.14 -3.36 -21.53
C ASP A 472 -0.56 -2.07 -22.11
N LYS A 473 -0.16 -2.11 -23.38
CA LYS A 473 0.41 -0.96 -24.11
C LYS A 473 -0.61 0.16 -24.28
N ARG A 474 -1.84 -0.20 -24.65
CA ARG A 474 -2.93 0.75 -24.88
C ARG A 474 -3.24 1.57 -23.63
N PHE A 475 -3.36 0.93 -22.48
CA PHE A 475 -3.70 1.64 -21.24
C PHE A 475 -2.51 2.33 -20.60
N SER A 476 -1.29 1.80 -20.68
CA SER A 476 -0.12 2.44 -20.07
C SER A 476 0.05 3.89 -20.54
N LYS A 477 -0.08 4.13 -21.85
CA LYS A 477 -0.02 5.49 -22.41
C LYS A 477 -1.15 6.39 -21.89
N ARG A 478 -2.39 5.89 -21.83
CA ARG A 478 -3.55 6.68 -21.35
C ARG A 478 -3.42 7.02 -19.86
N ILE A 479 -2.92 6.08 -19.07
CA ILE A 479 -2.66 6.24 -17.64
C ILE A 479 -1.57 7.30 -17.43
N ASP A 480 -0.47 7.22 -18.17
CA ASP A 480 0.62 8.22 -18.15
C ASP A 480 0.11 9.62 -18.48
N GLU A 481 -0.66 9.75 -19.57
CA GLU A 481 -1.26 11.02 -19.99
C GLU A 481 -2.20 11.57 -18.92
N TRP A 482 -3.09 10.73 -18.37
CA TRP A 482 -4.05 11.18 -17.36
C TRP A 482 -3.38 11.60 -16.05
N TYR A 483 -2.50 10.77 -15.48
CA TYR A 483 -1.79 11.14 -14.26
C TYR A 483 -0.85 12.33 -14.48
N GLY A 484 -0.21 12.44 -15.65
CA GLY A 484 0.59 13.61 -16.00
C GLY A 484 -0.23 14.90 -15.98
N ASN A 485 -1.45 14.87 -16.50
CA ASN A 485 -2.37 16.00 -16.48
C ASN A 485 -2.84 16.35 -15.06
N THR A 486 -3.21 15.36 -14.26
CA THR A 486 -3.69 15.58 -12.87
C THR A 486 -2.57 16.00 -11.92
N ALA A 487 -1.34 15.56 -12.17
CA ALA A 487 -0.17 15.90 -11.37
C ALA A 487 0.33 17.34 -11.59
N LEU A 488 0.08 17.92 -12.77
CA LEU A 488 0.53 19.26 -13.15
C LEU A 488 -0.63 20.16 -13.64
N PRO A 489 -1.67 20.39 -12.82
CA PRO A 489 -2.90 21.04 -13.26
C PRO A 489 -2.71 22.53 -13.61
N LEU A 490 -1.62 23.15 -13.14
CA LEU A 490 -1.30 24.56 -13.39
C LEU A 490 -0.44 24.77 -14.64
N VAL A 491 0.11 23.71 -15.25
CA VAL A 491 0.88 23.81 -16.49
C VAL A 491 -0.09 24.00 -17.66
N PRO A 492 0.06 25.05 -18.49
CA PRO A 492 -0.80 25.26 -19.66
C PRO A 492 -0.84 24.03 -20.57
N SER A 493 -2.02 23.66 -21.07
CA SER A 493 -2.20 22.46 -21.90
C SER A 493 -1.33 22.44 -23.15
N ALA A 494 -0.95 23.62 -23.67
CA ALA A 494 -0.05 23.75 -24.82
C ALA A 494 1.40 23.33 -24.52
N ASP A 495 1.85 23.46 -23.26
CA ASP A 495 3.22 23.17 -22.84
C ASP A 495 3.35 21.81 -22.15
N LEU A 496 2.26 21.29 -21.58
CA LEU A 496 2.24 20.11 -20.72
C LEU A 496 2.93 18.89 -21.31
N ALA A 497 2.64 18.53 -22.56
CA ALA A 497 3.27 17.38 -23.22
C ALA A 497 4.80 17.52 -23.29
N SER A 498 5.30 18.74 -23.57
CA SER A 498 6.74 19.01 -23.60
C SER A 498 7.36 18.91 -22.21
N ARG A 499 6.64 19.29 -21.15
CA ARG A 499 7.14 19.22 -19.77
C ARG A 499 7.13 17.81 -19.22
N LEU A 500 6.10 17.03 -19.52
CA LEU A 500 6.08 15.61 -19.18
C LEU A 500 7.23 14.86 -19.86
N GLU A 501 7.53 15.16 -21.13
CA GLU A 501 8.69 14.54 -21.81
C GLU A 501 10.03 15.00 -21.19
N GLU A 502 10.15 16.27 -20.78
CA GLU A 502 11.33 16.77 -20.06
C GLU A 502 11.53 16.04 -18.71
N MET A 503 10.45 15.81 -17.95
CA MET A 503 10.47 15.17 -16.63
C MET A 503 10.42 13.63 -16.66
N LYS A 504 10.33 13.03 -17.85
CA LYS A 504 10.04 11.61 -18.05
C LYS A 504 11.00 10.66 -17.36
N THR A 505 12.29 11.01 -17.31
CA THR A 505 13.32 10.14 -16.69
C THR A 505 13.70 10.60 -15.29
N ASP A 506 13.97 11.90 -15.14
CA ASP A 506 14.63 12.45 -13.94
C ASP A 506 13.73 13.40 -13.12
N GLY A 507 12.41 13.35 -13.32
CA GLY A 507 11.44 14.14 -12.54
C GLY A 507 11.74 15.64 -12.54
N PHE A 508 11.90 16.22 -11.35
CA PHE A 508 12.19 17.65 -11.17
C PHE A 508 13.63 18.06 -11.49
N PHE A 509 14.56 17.13 -11.72
CA PHE A 509 15.95 17.47 -12.00
C PHE A 509 16.13 18.41 -13.20
N PRO A 510 15.57 18.11 -14.39
CA PRO A 510 15.65 19.04 -15.51
C PRO A 510 14.90 20.34 -15.24
N ILE A 511 13.76 20.30 -14.53
CA ILE A 511 13.00 21.51 -14.17
C ILE A 511 13.82 22.46 -13.31
N LEU A 512 14.64 21.94 -12.40
CA LEU A 512 15.50 22.70 -11.52
C LEU A 512 16.92 22.83 -12.06
N SER A 513 17.04 23.07 -13.37
CA SER A 513 18.30 23.38 -14.06
C SER A 513 19.39 22.33 -13.84
N LYS A 514 19.00 21.06 -13.70
CA LYS A 514 19.91 19.92 -13.44
C LYS A 514 20.78 20.13 -12.20
N ASN A 515 20.21 20.74 -11.16
CA ASN A 515 20.88 20.99 -9.89
C ASN A 515 20.24 20.18 -8.76
N VAL A 516 20.96 19.15 -8.29
CA VAL A 516 20.50 18.27 -7.20
C VAL A 516 20.28 19.05 -5.90
N SER A 517 21.09 20.07 -5.60
CA SER A 517 20.93 20.88 -4.40
C SER A 517 19.61 21.67 -4.41
N LEU A 518 19.09 22.05 -5.58
CA LEU A 518 17.76 22.68 -5.70
C LEU A 518 16.64 21.66 -5.45
N VAL A 519 16.77 20.42 -5.92
CA VAL A 519 15.79 19.35 -5.63
C VAL A 519 15.78 19.01 -4.14
N LYS A 520 16.95 18.93 -3.49
CA LYS A 520 17.03 18.71 -2.03
C LYS A 520 16.45 19.89 -1.25
N THR A 521 16.71 21.13 -1.69
CA THR A 521 16.09 22.32 -1.08
C THR A 521 14.57 22.26 -1.20
N LEU A 522 14.03 21.88 -2.37
CA LEU A 522 12.59 21.71 -2.58
C LEU A 522 12.00 20.67 -1.61
N ALA A 523 12.65 19.52 -1.45
CA ALA A 523 12.24 18.50 -0.49
C ALA A 523 12.22 19.03 0.96
N LEU A 524 13.29 19.72 1.37
CA LEU A 524 13.40 20.30 2.72
C LEU A 524 12.32 21.34 3.01
N VAL A 525 12.04 22.25 2.07
CA VAL A 525 10.98 23.26 2.23
C VAL A 525 9.63 22.59 2.43
N GLY A 526 9.32 21.53 1.67
CA GLY A 526 8.10 20.76 1.87
C GLY A 526 8.03 20.10 3.25
N LEU A 527 9.14 19.54 3.75
CA LEU A 527 9.20 18.93 5.09
C LEU A 527 9.06 19.97 6.20
N PHE A 528 9.67 21.14 6.07
CA PHE A 528 9.54 22.24 7.03
C PHE A 528 8.10 22.74 7.15
N GLN A 529 7.42 22.92 6.01
CA GLN A 529 6.01 23.31 5.97
C GLN A 529 5.15 22.32 6.75
N VAL A 530 5.31 21.02 6.48
CA VAL A 530 4.52 19.96 7.12
C VAL A 530 4.80 19.93 8.63
N CYS A 531 6.06 20.05 9.05
CA CYS A 531 6.46 20.03 10.45
C CYS A 531 6.11 21.32 11.23
N GLY A 532 5.38 22.27 10.63
CA GLY A 532 4.97 23.51 11.29
C GLY A 532 6.05 24.61 11.31
N TYR A 533 7.26 24.34 10.83
CA TYR A 533 8.36 25.30 10.71
C TYR A 533 8.22 26.16 9.45
N SER A 534 7.01 26.64 9.17
CA SER A 534 6.73 27.46 7.98
C SER A 534 7.20 28.91 8.12
N GLY A 535 7.48 29.38 9.33
CA GLY A 535 8.02 30.73 9.57
C GLY A 535 9.44 30.87 9.02
N LEU A 536 9.72 32.01 8.37
CA LEU A 536 11.00 32.27 7.72
C LEU A 536 12.22 32.06 8.64
N GLU A 537 12.18 32.59 9.87
CA GLU A 537 13.30 32.53 10.82
C GLU A 537 13.64 31.09 11.23
N ASP A 538 12.64 30.31 11.65
CA ASP A 538 12.84 28.90 12.03
C ASP A 538 13.31 28.04 10.84
N SER A 539 12.70 28.25 9.67
CA SER A 539 13.09 27.59 8.42
C SER A 539 14.54 27.93 8.03
N GLU A 540 14.95 29.20 8.16
CA GLU A 540 16.31 29.63 7.84
C GLU A 540 17.34 29.01 8.78
N GLN A 541 17.03 28.94 10.09
CA GLN A 541 17.90 28.29 11.06
C GLN A 541 18.05 26.80 10.76
N LEU A 542 16.94 26.07 10.62
CA LEU A 542 16.96 24.64 10.30
C LEU A 542 17.67 24.37 8.97
N PHE A 543 17.42 25.19 7.96
CA PHE A 543 18.10 25.08 6.68
C PHE A 543 19.61 25.31 6.81
N ALA A 544 20.06 26.27 7.62
CA ALA A 544 21.47 26.53 7.85
C ALA A 544 22.18 25.35 8.53
N GLU A 545 21.49 24.62 9.41
CA GLU A 545 21.97 23.39 10.04
C GLU A 545 22.06 22.24 9.02
N MET A 546 21.02 22.07 8.18
CA MET A 546 20.91 20.96 7.24
C MET A 546 21.71 21.12 5.94
N ARG A 547 21.94 22.36 5.47
CA ARG A 547 22.56 22.61 4.15
C ARG A 547 23.96 22.02 4.01
N ASN A 548 24.72 21.92 5.11
CA ASN A 548 26.07 21.36 5.10
C ASN A 548 26.02 19.84 4.85
N PHE A 549 25.09 19.13 5.49
CA PHE A 549 24.89 17.70 5.28
C PHE A 549 24.46 17.42 3.83
N HIS A 550 23.53 18.22 3.31
CA HIS A 550 23.00 18.04 1.96
C HIS A 550 23.83 18.68 0.85
N ARG A 551 24.96 19.31 1.16
CA ARG A 551 25.82 20.03 0.20
C ARG A 551 25.04 21.05 -0.63
N ILE A 552 24.22 21.85 0.05
CA ILE A 552 23.45 22.93 -0.57
C ILE A 552 24.21 24.24 -0.41
N GLU A 553 24.51 24.89 -1.54
CA GLU A 553 25.19 26.18 -1.56
C GLU A 553 24.19 27.34 -1.50
N GLY A 554 24.43 28.31 -0.62
CA GLY A 554 23.64 29.53 -0.48
C GLY A 554 22.75 29.57 0.76
N THR A 555 21.89 30.60 0.83
CA THR A 555 20.86 30.76 1.86
C THR A 555 19.55 30.09 1.41
N LEU A 556 18.62 29.88 2.35
CA LEU A 556 17.29 29.37 2.02
C LEU A 556 16.60 30.30 1.01
N GLU A 557 16.56 31.60 1.29
CA GLU A 557 15.93 32.58 0.40
C GLU A 557 16.52 32.55 -1.03
N ALA A 558 17.85 32.53 -1.15
CA ALA A 558 18.51 32.54 -2.45
C ALA A 558 18.28 31.24 -3.25
N THR A 559 18.20 30.10 -2.57
CA THR A 559 17.95 28.80 -3.22
C THR A 559 16.48 28.62 -3.58
N VAL A 560 15.55 29.05 -2.71
CA VAL A 560 14.11 29.08 -2.98
C VAL A 560 13.78 30.00 -4.16
N GLU A 561 14.38 31.17 -4.25
CA GLU A 561 14.13 32.08 -5.37
C GLU A 561 14.63 31.49 -6.70
N LYS A 562 15.77 30.78 -6.70
CA LYS A 562 16.23 30.02 -7.88
C LYS A 562 15.24 28.92 -8.29
N ILE A 563 14.68 28.19 -7.32
CA ILE A 563 13.65 27.18 -7.57
C ILE A 563 12.43 27.83 -8.22
N ARG A 564 11.90 28.91 -7.60
CA ARG A 564 10.73 29.64 -8.09
C ARG A 564 10.91 30.14 -9.51
N GLN A 565 12.07 30.74 -9.82
CA GLN A 565 12.38 31.23 -11.17
C GLN A 565 12.48 30.09 -12.19
N SER A 566 13.17 29.00 -11.84
CA SER A 566 13.36 27.84 -12.72
C SER A 566 12.02 27.13 -13.01
N ALA A 567 11.21 26.95 -11.97
CA ALA A 567 9.90 26.32 -12.08
C ALA A 567 8.91 27.21 -12.83
N LEU A 568 8.83 28.52 -12.52
CA LEU A 568 7.96 29.45 -13.25
C LEU A 568 8.31 29.50 -14.75
N ALA A 569 9.59 29.49 -15.09
CA ALA A 569 10.04 29.51 -16.48
C ALA A 569 9.68 28.23 -17.27
N LYS A 570 9.53 27.08 -16.59
CA LYS A 570 9.33 25.77 -17.25
C LYS A 570 7.93 25.21 -17.08
N LEU A 571 7.32 25.38 -15.93
CA LEU A 571 6.00 24.86 -15.57
C LEU A 571 4.92 25.95 -15.57
N SER A 572 5.29 27.23 -15.71
CA SER A 572 4.38 28.36 -15.45
C SER A 572 3.81 28.38 -14.02
N ASP A 573 4.47 27.67 -13.10
CA ASP A 573 4.13 27.54 -11.70
C ASP A 573 5.42 27.65 -10.87
N PRO A 574 5.50 28.55 -9.87
CA PRO A 574 6.69 28.68 -9.05
C PRO A 574 6.96 27.49 -8.12
N ILE A 575 6.01 26.54 -7.95
CA ILE A 575 6.00 25.34 -7.08
C ILE A 575 6.27 25.56 -5.58
N ILE A 576 6.84 26.71 -5.22
CA ILE A 576 6.96 27.27 -3.87
C ILE A 576 6.34 28.66 -3.89
N HIS A 577 5.34 28.90 -3.06
CA HIS A 577 4.71 30.20 -2.85
C HIS A 577 5.24 30.85 -1.57
N LYS A 578 5.34 32.18 -1.54
CA LYS A 578 5.70 32.96 -0.34
C LYS A 578 4.48 33.82 0.06
N GLU A 579 3.95 33.60 1.25
CA GLU A 579 2.81 34.36 1.78
C GLU A 579 3.03 34.61 3.28
N ASN A 580 2.88 35.87 3.73
CA ASN A 580 3.03 36.28 5.13
C ASN A 580 4.28 35.72 5.83
N ASP A 581 5.44 35.87 5.19
CA ASP A 581 6.75 35.36 5.67
C ASP A 581 6.79 33.84 5.88
N ARG A 582 6.00 33.10 5.09
CA ARG A 582 6.03 31.63 5.05
C ARG A 582 6.22 31.11 3.65
N TYR A 583 6.92 30.00 3.54
CA TYR A 583 7.04 29.23 2.29
C TYR A 583 6.03 28.08 2.27
N PHE A 584 5.36 27.93 1.13
CA PHE A 584 4.41 26.85 0.87
C PHE A 584 4.81 26.12 -0.40
N SER A 585 5.18 24.86 -0.28
CA SER A 585 5.45 24.00 -1.42
C SER A 585 4.19 23.27 -1.87
N CYS A 586 3.94 23.30 -3.18
CA CYS A 586 2.89 22.51 -3.83
C CYS A 586 3.34 21.07 -4.13
N VAL A 587 4.55 20.69 -3.69
CA VAL A 587 5.23 19.42 -4.00
C VAL A 587 5.92 18.79 -2.79
#